data_AF-A0A9P7AI63-F1
#
_entry.id   AF-A0A9P7AI63-F1
#
_cell.length_a   1.000
_cell.length_b   1.000
_cell.length_c   1.000
_cell.angle_alpha   90.00
_cell.angle_beta   90.00
_cell.angle_gamma   90.00
#
_symmetry.space_group_name_H-M   'P 1'
#
loop_
_entity.id
_entity.type
_entity.pdbx_description
1 polymer ?
#
loop_
_entity_poly.entity_id
_entity_poly.type
_entity_poly.pdbx_seq_one_letter_code
_entity_poly.pdbx_strand_id
1 'polypeptide(L)'
;MFFASPSILTSLPQIEAAREVLKYLILPSHSQSLMEFPGIGLREFKLIEHAVGEMGRISRKPRLSYDYNKHLLIVDMPSILHERFFDHLKDTMAAYFLFLPYDCELVSPFLSMNYPLKLRDQLVMPDLTMTITAVENTPKVVLIPCIGECAMSEDRAHVFTKVEDEIIAHPEAVLAIIVIIHEAINYQGPKDISTTSISLHNGHDNPEPLPLANFLNLCSMPRGFNQPIRITDHDWAHLASVEYFVWVKGDNQAQIDVHNTNPQFMAHGISHRDHHCGFESN
;
A
#
# COMPACT_ATOMS: atom_id res chain seq x y z
N MET A 1 -14.54 -14.48 29.22
CA MET A 1 -14.07 -15.81 28.78
C MET A 1 -15.30 -16.60 28.33
N PHE A 2 -15.63 -16.51 27.04
CA PHE A 2 -16.62 -17.38 26.39
C PHE A 2 -15.95 -17.87 25.11
N PHE A 3 -15.47 -19.11 25.15
CA PHE A 3 -15.07 -19.81 23.94
C PHE A 3 -16.34 -20.21 23.20
N ALA A 4 -16.61 -19.60 22.05
CA ALA A 4 -17.60 -20.13 21.13
C ALA A 4 -17.06 -21.43 20.55
N SER A 5 -17.86 -22.50 20.69
CA SER A 5 -17.58 -23.84 20.18
C SER A 5 -17.36 -23.82 18.65
N PRO A 6 -16.45 -24.63 18.08
CA PRO A 6 -16.17 -24.70 16.64
C PRO A 6 -17.34 -25.16 15.74
N SER A 7 -18.49 -25.48 16.34
CA SER A 7 -19.60 -26.21 15.70
C SER A 7 -20.80 -25.36 15.27
N ILE A 8 -20.71 -24.02 15.30
CA ILE A 8 -21.81 -23.12 14.87
C ILE A 8 -21.59 -22.55 13.44
N LEU A 9 -20.43 -22.77 12.82
CA LEU A 9 -20.09 -22.18 11.51
C LEU A 9 -20.44 -23.04 10.28
N THR A 10 -21.14 -24.17 10.43
CA THR A 10 -21.21 -25.20 9.38
C THR A 10 -22.48 -25.25 8.54
N SER A 11 -23.32 -24.21 8.47
CA SER A 11 -24.55 -24.33 7.63
C SER A 11 -25.12 -23.05 7.01
N LEU A 12 -24.28 -22.19 6.42
CA LEU A 12 -24.75 -21.18 5.45
C LEU A 12 -23.71 -21.04 4.31
N PRO A 13 -24.10 -21.13 3.02
CA PRO A 13 -23.19 -20.92 1.87
C PRO A 13 -22.41 -19.59 1.92
N GLN A 14 -23.01 -18.60 2.59
CA GLN A 14 -22.48 -17.26 2.85
C GLN A 14 -21.23 -17.26 3.76
N ILE A 15 -21.08 -18.25 4.64
CA ILE A 15 -19.90 -18.41 5.50
C ILE A 15 -18.74 -19.02 4.71
N GLU A 16 -19.03 -19.81 3.67
CA GLU A 16 -18.02 -20.53 2.91
C GLU A 16 -17.16 -19.60 2.04
N ALA A 17 -17.77 -18.63 1.36
CA ALA A 17 -17.03 -17.66 0.55
C ALA A 17 -16.12 -16.76 1.41
N ALA A 18 -16.63 -16.30 2.56
CA ALA A 18 -15.81 -15.57 3.54
C ALA A 18 -14.68 -16.44 4.11
N ARG A 19 -14.92 -17.74 4.31
CA ARG A 19 -13.90 -18.68 4.78
C ARG A 19 -12.76 -18.84 3.79
N GLU A 20 -13.03 -18.90 2.49
CA GLU A 20 -11.98 -18.98 1.47
C GLU A 20 -11.12 -17.72 1.43
N VAL A 21 -11.73 -16.54 1.56
CA VAL A 21 -10.99 -15.28 1.70
C VAL A 21 -10.09 -15.32 2.93
N LEU A 22 -10.64 -15.70 4.09
CA LEU A 22 -9.86 -15.77 5.34
C LEU A 22 -8.74 -16.81 5.27
N LYS A 23 -8.95 -17.95 4.59
CA LYS A 23 -7.90 -18.95 4.33
C LYS A 23 -6.78 -18.40 3.47
N TYR A 24 -7.11 -17.63 2.43
CA TYR A 24 -6.11 -16.94 1.62
C TYR A 24 -5.31 -15.96 2.50
N LEU A 25 -5.98 -15.12 3.29
CA LEU A 25 -5.34 -14.09 4.12
C LEU A 25 -4.36 -14.63 5.18
N ILE A 26 -4.52 -15.86 5.67
CA ILE A 26 -3.62 -16.45 6.68
C ILE A 26 -2.38 -17.13 6.06
N LEU A 27 -2.26 -17.17 4.73
CA LEU A 27 -1.09 -17.76 4.10
C LEU A 27 0.16 -16.90 4.38
N PRO A 28 1.31 -17.52 4.68
CA PRO A 28 2.55 -16.79 4.97
C PRO A 28 3.13 -16.09 3.73
N SER A 29 2.76 -16.57 2.54
CA SER A 29 3.20 -16.06 1.24
C SER A 29 2.08 -16.23 0.21
N HIS A 30 1.95 -15.26 -0.69
CA HIS A 30 0.99 -15.29 -1.78
C HIS A 30 1.74 -15.31 -3.12
N SER A 31 1.30 -16.14 -4.05
CA SER A 31 1.82 -16.15 -5.43
C SER A 31 1.31 -14.96 -6.26
N GLN A 32 0.20 -14.35 -5.84
CA GLN A 32 -0.40 -13.16 -6.43
C GLN A 32 -0.65 -12.16 -5.30
N SER A 33 -0.18 -10.92 -5.46
CA SER A 33 -0.45 -9.82 -4.54
C SER A 33 -1.92 -9.40 -4.58
N LEU A 34 -2.52 -9.39 -5.77
CA LEU A 34 -3.91 -9.04 -5.99
C LEU A 34 -4.76 -10.29 -6.24
N MET A 35 -5.87 -10.46 -5.52
CA MET A 35 -6.80 -11.56 -5.72
C MET A 35 -8.25 -11.08 -5.70
N GLU A 36 -9.02 -11.56 -6.67
CA GLU A 36 -10.45 -11.26 -6.81
C GLU A 36 -11.31 -12.42 -6.28
N PHE A 37 -12.30 -12.09 -5.45
CA PHE A 37 -13.25 -13.01 -4.85
C PHE A 37 -14.68 -12.60 -5.27
N PRO A 38 -15.21 -13.19 -6.35
CA PRO A 38 -16.57 -12.91 -6.81
C PRO A 38 -17.62 -13.57 -5.91
N GLY A 39 -18.83 -13.00 -5.89
CA GLY A 39 -19.96 -13.53 -5.13
C GLY A 39 -19.92 -13.21 -3.63
N ILE A 40 -19.04 -12.31 -3.20
CA ILE A 40 -18.99 -11.81 -1.82
C ILE A 40 -20.06 -10.75 -1.66
N GLY A 41 -21.09 -11.02 -0.87
CA GLY A 41 -22.12 -10.04 -0.53
C GLY A 41 -21.64 -9.01 0.49
N LEU A 42 -22.46 -7.98 0.71
CA LEU A 42 -22.11 -6.88 1.62
C LEU A 42 -21.93 -7.37 3.07
N ARG A 43 -22.73 -8.36 3.51
CA ARG A 43 -22.63 -8.90 4.87
C ARG A 43 -21.32 -9.65 5.06
N GLU A 44 -20.94 -10.46 4.09
CA GLU A 44 -19.71 -11.22 4.05
C GLU A 44 -18.51 -10.28 4.03
N PHE A 45 -18.54 -9.25 3.17
CA PHE A 45 -17.53 -8.21 3.14
C PHE A 45 -17.34 -7.54 4.51
N LYS A 46 -18.42 -7.12 5.18
CA LYS A 46 -18.34 -6.50 6.51
C LYS A 46 -17.80 -7.45 7.58
N LEU A 47 -18.11 -8.74 7.50
CA LEU A 47 -17.52 -9.75 8.39
C LEU A 47 -16.02 -9.89 8.15
N ILE A 48 -15.57 -9.93 6.90
CA ILE A 48 -14.16 -10.03 6.53
C ILE A 48 -13.41 -8.76 6.96
N GLU A 49 -13.95 -7.57 6.68
CA GLU A 49 -13.39 -6.28 7.09
C GLU A 49 -13.19 -6.21 8.60
N HIS A 50 -14.21 -6.61 9.37
CA HIS A 50 -14.12 -6.66 10.83
C HIS A 50 -13.09 -7.70 11.30
N ALA A 51 -13.08 -8.89 10.71
CA ALA A 51 -12.13 -9.94 11.07
C ALA A 51 -10.69 -9.51 10.79
N VAL A 52 -10.42 -8.85 9.65
CA VAL A 52 -9.10 -8.28 9.33
C VAL A 52 -8.70 -7.20 10.33
N GLY A 53 -9.64 -6.35 10.77
CA GLY A 53 -9.38 -5.32 11.77
C GLY A 53 -9.01 -5.87 13.16
N GLU A 54 -9.65 -6.96 13.57
CA GLU A 54 -9.45 -7.59 14.88
C GLU A 54 -8.30 -8.63 14.90
N MET A 55 -7.98 -9.23 13.76
CA MET A 55 -6.96 -10.28 13.68
C MET A 55 -5.55 -9.68 13.69
N GLY A 56 -4.98 -9.55 14.90
CA GLY A 56 -3.52 -9.32 15.08
C GLY A 56 -2.62 -10.48 14.64
N ARG A 57 -3.15 -11.48 13.92
CA ARG A 57 -2.46 -12.70 13.45
C ARG A 57 -2.14 -12.70 11.96
N ILE A 58 -2.62 -11.73 11.19
CA ILE A 58 -2.23 -11.62 9.78
C ILE A 58 -0.85 -10.96 9.73
N SER A 59 0.11 -11.63 9.09
CA SER A 59 1.51 -11.19 9.01
C SER A 59 1.66 -9.85 8.28
N ARG A 60 0.73 -9.53 7.37
CA ARG A 60 0.61 -8.24 6.67
C ARG A 60 -0.85 -7.84 6.59
N LYS A 61 -1.16 -6.57 6.82
CA LYS A 61 -2.55 -6.09 6.77
C LYS A 61 -3.00 -6.03 5.30
N PRO A 62 -3.99 -6.82 4.86
CA PRO A 62 -4.51 -6.74 3.51
C PRO A 62 -5.26 -5.42 3.29
N ARG A 63 -5.31 -4.98 2.05
CA ARG A 63 -6.23 -3.92 1.60
C ARG A 63 -7.43 -4.57 0.94
N LEU A 64 -8.61 -4.12 1.35
CA LEU A 64 -9.88 -4.69 0.90
C LEU A 64 -10.65 -3.62 0.12
N SER A 65 -10.77 -3.83 -1.19
CA SER A 65 -11.65 -3.03 -2.05
C SER A 65 -12.90 -3.85 -2.39
N TYR A 66 -14.06 -3.21 -2.51
CA TYR A 66 -15.33 -3.90 -2.70
C TYR A 66 -16.21 -3.22 -3.75
N ASP A 67 -16.57 -3.95 -4.80
CA ASP A 67 -17.56 -3.52 -5.80
C ASP A 67 -18.95 -4.01 -5.40
N TYR A 68 -19.81 -3.06 -5.03
CA TYR A 68 -21.15 -3.34 -4.52
C TYR A 68 -22.07 -3.91 -5.60
N ASN A 69 -21.87 -3.53 -6.86
CA ASN A 69 -22.70 -3.96 -7.98
C ASN A 69 -22.32 -5.36 -8.46
N LYS A 70 -21.02 -5.65 -8.48
CA LYS A 70 -20.50 -6.95 -8.93
C LYS A 70 -20.45 -7.99 -7.82
N HIS A 71 -20.69 -7.59 -6.57
CA HIS A 71 -20.46 -8.44 -5.39
C HIS A 71 -19.05 -9.03 -5.42
N LEU A 72 -18.06 -8.17 -5.67
CA LEU A 72 -16.67 -8.55 -5.89
C LEU A 72 -15.81 -7.94 -4.80
N LEU A 73 -15.13 -8.80 -4.03
CA LEU A 73 -14.09 -8.38 -3.11
C LEU A 73 -12.74 -8.50 -3.82
N ILE A 74 -11.97 -7.43 -3.79
CA ILE A 74 -10.60 -7.39 -4.28
C ILE A 74 -9.70 -7.29 -3.05
N VAL A 75 -8.85 -8.29 -2.88
CA VAL A 75 -7.85 -8.35 -1.81
C VAL A 75 -6.50 -8.04 -2.42
N ASP A 76 -5.87 -6.97 -1.92
CA ASP A 76 -4.49 -6.64 -2.24
C ASP A 76 -3.59 -6.94 -1.02
N MET A 77 -2.50 -7.66 -1.27
CA MET A 77 -1.45 -8.05 -0.34
C MET A 77 -0.17 -7.29 -0.72
N PRO A 78 -0.06 -6.01 -0.34
CA PRO A 78 1.07 -5.19 -0.74
C PRO A 78 2.40 -5.75 -0.23
N SER A 79 3.44 -5.56 -1.03
CA SER A 79 4.80 -5.93 -0.64
C SER A 79 5.36 -4.94 0.39
N ILE A 80 6.38 -5.35 1.14
CA ILE A 80 7.05 -4.43 2.08
C ILE A 80 7.69 -3.26 1.31
N LEU A 81 8.20 -3.50 0.10
CA LEU A 81 8.77 -2.45 -0.74
C LEU A 81 7.71 -1.43 -1.16
N HIS A 82 6.53 -1.91 -1.52
CA HIS A 82 5.38 -1.09 -1.90
C HIS A 82 4.96 -0.13 -0.77
N GLU A 83 4.80 -0.63 0.47
CA GLU A 83 4.42 0.20 1.62
C GLU A 83 5.51 1.21 2.02
N ARG A 84 6.79 0.85 1.85
CA ARG A 84 7.91 1.60 2.45
C ARG A 84 8.04 3.02 1.92
N PHE A 85 7.73 3.27 0.65
CA PHE A 85 7.85 4.61 0.06
C PHE A 85 6.82 5.56 0.65
N PHE A 86 5.59 5.10 0.82
CA PHE A 86 4.54 5.93 1.40
C PHE A 86 4.64 6.07 2.90
N ASP A 87 5.17 5.08 3.63
CA ASP A 87 5.50 5.27 5.05
C ASP A 87 6.42 6.49 5.23
N HIS A 88 7.49 6.57 4.44
CA HIS A 88 8.44 7.69 4.53
C HIS A 88 7.86 9.01 4.01
N LEU A 89 7.12 8.97 2.90
CA LEU A 89 6.47 10.15 2.34
C LEU A 89 5.42 10.71 3.31
N LYS A 90 4.62 9.85 3.93
CA LYS A 90 3.63 10.21 4.95
C LYS A 90 4.29 10.95 6.11
N ASP A 91 5.36 10.40 6.67
CA ASP A 91 6.06 11.04 7.80
C ASP A 91 6.63 12.40 7.40
N THR A 92 7.19 12.50 6.20
CA THR A 92 7.73 13.74 5.64
C THR A 92 6.63 14.78 5.44
N MET A 93 5.54 14.42 4.77
CA MET A 93 4.41 15.31 4.54
C MET A 93 3.71 15.72 5.85
N ALA A 94 3.57 14.80 6.80
CA ALA A 94 3.02 15.08 8.12
C ALA A 94 3.86 16.14 8.87
N ALA A 95 5.19 16.06 8.78
CA ALA A 95 6.07 17.08 9.32
C ALA A 95 5.87 18.44 8.62
N TYR A 96 5.72 18.46 7.30
CA TYR A 96 5.43 19.69 6.55
C TYR A 96 4.07 20.31 6.93
N PHE A 97 3.07 19.50 7.25
CA PHE A 97 1.77 20.03 7.67
C PHE A 97 1.86 20.88 8.94
N LEU A 98 2.77 20.59 9.86
CA LEU A 98 2.98 21.43 11.05
C LEU A 98 3.41 22.87 10.71
N PHE A 99 3.90 23.11 9.50
CA PHE A 99 4.35 24.42 9.04
C PHE A 99 3.38 25.11 8.08
N LEU A 100 2.30 24.45 7.66
CA LEU A 100 1.31 25.07 6.79
C LEU A 100 0.44 26.05 7.59
N PRO A 101 0.11 27.23 7.04
CA PRO A 101 -0.74 28.21 7.70
C PRO A 101 -2.22 27.80 7.55
N TYR A 102 -2.67 26.84 8.35
CA TYR A 102 -4.10 26.50 8.47
C TYR A 102 -4.59 26.70 9.91
N ASP A 103 -5.89 26.89 10.05
CA ASP A 103 -6.55 27.04 11.34
C ASP A 103 -6.78 25.66 11.98
N CYS A 104 -5.92 25.29 12.93
CA CYS A 104 -5.99 24.01 13.62
C CYS A 104 -7.15 23.89 14.62
N GLU A 105 -7.85 24.99 14.92
CA GLU A 105 -9.09 24.96 15.72
C GLU A 105 -10.29 24.59 14.84
N LEU A 106 -10.24 24.91 13.54
CA LEU A 106 -11.33 24.66 12.61
C LEU A 106 -11.19 23.34 11.84
N VAL A 107 -9.96 22.96 11.46
CA VAL A 107 -9.72 21.77 10.62
C VAL A 107 -8.58 20.90 11.15
N SER A 108 -8.75 19.60 10.95
CA SER A 108 -7.78 18.57 11.31
C SER A 108 -7.36 17.81 10.04
N PRO A 109 -6.19 18.10 9.47
CA PRO A 109 -5.61 17.26 8.43
C PRO A 109 -5.11 15.94 9.03
N PHE A 110 -5.30 14.84 8.30
CA PHE A 110 -4.79 13.53 8.67
C PHE A 110 -4.32 12.78 7.44
N LEU A 111 -3.06 12.31 7.47
CA LEU A 111 -2.54 11.38 6.48
C LEU A 111 -2.73 9.96 6.97
N SER A 112 -3.46 9.18 6.18
CA SER A 112 -3.69 7.78 6.43
C SER A 112 -3.04 6.96 5.33
N MET A 113 -2.43 5.86 5.74
CA MET A 113 -2.25 4.72 4.85
C MET A 113 -3.58 3.97 4.81
N ASN A 114 -4.07 3.58 3.63
CA ASN A 114 -5.25 2.72 3.50
C ASN A 114 -6.57 3.32 4.04
N TYR A 115 -6.83 4.61 3.79
CA TYR A 115 -8.14 5.19 4.13
C TYR A 115 -9.17 4.86 3.05
N PRO A 116 -10.33 4.28 3.38
CA PRO A 116 -11.31 3.90 2.38
C PRO A 116 -11.89 5.11 1.65
N LEU A 117 -11.81 5.08 0.32
CA LEU A 117 -12.52 6.02 -0.55
C LEU A 117 -13.76 5.37 -1.13
N LYS A 118 -14.84 6.14 -1.17
CA LYS A 118 -16.11 5.70 -1.75
C LYS A 118 -16.21 6.24 -3.16
N LEU A 119 -16.02 5.37 -4.13
CA LEU A 119 -16.44 5.60 -5.51
C LEU A 119 -17.94 5.34 -5.61
N ARG A 120 -18.52 5.63 -6.78
CA ARG A 120 -19.97 5.54 -7.02
C ARG A 120 -20.57 4.22 -6.50
N ASP A 121 -20.01 3.11 -6.96
CA ASP A 121 -20.48 1.75 -6.68
C ASP A 121 -19.37 0.86 -6.13
N GLN A 122 -18.29 1.46 -5.62
CA GLN A 122 -17.13 0.74 -5.11
C GLN A 122 -16.58 1.40 -3.85
N LEU A 123 -15.98 0.60 -2.98
CA LEU A 123 -15.08 1.04 -1.93
C LEU A 123 -13.66 0.68 -2.36
N VAL A 124 -12.77 1.64 -2.44
CA VAL A 124 -11.37 1.42 -2.80
C VAL A 124 -10.45 1.84 -1.66
N MET A 125 -9.25 1.26 -1.64
CA MET A 125 -8.23 1.55 -0.65
C MET A 125 -7.01 2.11 -1.37
N PRO A 126 -6.83 3.44 -1.37
CA PRO A 126 -5.59 4.04 -1.81
C PRO A 126 -4.47 3.81 -0.82
N ASP A 127 -3.25 3.84 -1.34
CA ASP A 127 -2.06 3.60 -0.54
C ASP A 127 -1.81 4.75 0.43
N LEU A 128 -1.98 5.98 -0.06
CA LEU A 128 -1.89 7.21 0.73
C LEU A 128 -3.13 8.07 0.48
N THR A 129 -3.72 8.56 1.56
CA THR A 129 -4.80 9.55 1.47
C THR A 129 -4.60 10.62 2.52
N MET A 130 -4.70 11.88 2.10
CA MET A 130 -4.89 12.98 3.03
C MET A 130 -6.37 13.26 3.15
N THR A 131 -6.82 13.38 4.39
CA THR A 131 -8.18 13.80 4.73
C THR A 131 -8.11 15.12 5.50
N ILE A 132 -9.06 16.02 5.28
CA ILE A 132 -9.25 17.20 6.11
C ILE A 132 -10.66 17.13 6.68
N THR A 133 -10.76 17.12 8.01
CA THR A 133 -12.04 17.06 8.71
C THR A 133 -12.25 18.33 9.52
N ALA A 134 -13.45 18.91 9.48
CA ALA A 134 -13.79 20.00 10.38
C ALA A 134 -13.92 19.51 11.84
N VAL A 135 -13.36 20.26 12.79
CA VAL A 135 -13.29 19.84 14.21
C VAL A 135 -14.68 19.84 14.87
N GLU A 136 -15.51 20.84 14.59
CA GLU A 136 -16.78 21.07 15.29
C GLU A 136 -18.03 20.66 14.50
N ASN A 137 -17.90 20.26 13.23
CA ASN A 137 -19.07 19.99 12.39
C ASN A 137 -19.60 18.56 12.58
N THR A 138 -20.90 18.47 12.87
CA THR A 138 -21.69 17.25 12.78
C THR A 138 -22.82 17.48 11.76
N PRO A 139 -22.90 16.74 10.64
CA PRO A 139 -22.03 15.62 10.25
C PRO A 139 -20.61 16.07 9.86
N LYS A 140 -19.63 15.20 10.13
CA LYS A 140 -18.22 15.42 9.77
C LYS A 140 -18.09 15.43 8.25
N VAL A 141 -17.83 16.62 7.69
CA VAL A 141 -17.41 16.74 6.29
C VAL A 141 -15.94 16.35 6.22
N VAL A 142 -15.62 15.42 5.33
CA VAL A 142 -14.25 14.97 5.06
C VAL A 142 -13.92 15.36 3.63
N LEU A 143 -12.90 16.20 3.46
CA LEU A 143 -12.32 16.52 2.15
C LEU A 143 -11.13 15.62 1.88
N ILE A 144 -10.92 15.25 0.62
CA ILE A 144 -9.82 14.40 0.17
C ILE A 144 -8.86 15.20 -0.72
N PRO A 145 -7.99 16.06 -0.17
CA PRO A 145 -7.10 16.89 -0.97
C PRO A 145 -5.93 16.12 -1.62
N CYS A 146 -5.55 14.95 -1.10
CA CYS A 146 -4.42 14.18 -1.63
C CYS A 146 -4.76 12.71 -1.76
N ILE A 147 -4.40 12.15 -2.91
CA ILE A 147 -4.52 10.74 -3.25
C ILE A 147 -3.15 10.26 -3.73
N GLY A 148 -2.70 9.12 -3.22
CA GLY A 148 -1.41 8.55 -3.57
C GLY A 148 -1.51 7.06 -3.80
N GLU A 149 -0.89 6.61 -4.88
CA GLU A 149 -0.79 5.21 -5.28
C GLU A 149 0.65 4.83 -5.62
N CYS A 150 0.98 3.58 -5.36
CA CYS A 150 2.26 2.97 -5.64
C CYS A 150 1.99 1.68 -6.38
N ALA A 151 2.86 1.35 -7.31
CA ALA A 151 2.74 0.12 -8.07
C ALA A 151 4.11 -0.38 -8.47
N MET A 152 4.21 -1.67 -8.75
CA MET A 152 5.31 -2.21 -9.51
C MET A 152 5.17 -1.80 -10.98
N SER A 153 6.28 -1.79 -11.71
CA SER A 153 6.33 -1.31 -13.10
C SER A 153 5.38 -2.06 -14.05
N GLU A 154 5.14 -3.34 -13.80
CA GLU A 154 4.17 -4.18 -14.53
C GLU A 154 2.72 -3.69 -14.39
N ASP A 155 2.37 -3.04 -13.29
CA ASP A 155 1.02 -2.58 -12.97
C ASP A 155 0.81 -1.09 -13.31
N ARG A 156 1.76 -0.47 -14.02
CA ARG A 156 1.74 0.96 -14.34
C ARG A 156 0.43 1.42 -14.98
N ALA A 157 -0.07 0.72 -15.99
CA ALA A 157 -1.31 1.14 -16.64
C ALA A 157 -2.50 1.09 -15.67
N HIS A 158 -2.55 0.05 -14.82
CA HIS A 158 -3.63 -0.15 -13.87
C HIS A 158 -3.65 0.95 -12.80
N VAL A 159 -2.49 1.33 -12.25
CA VAL A 159 -2.42 2.35 -11.21
C VAL A 159 -2.83 3.74 -11.71
N PHE A 160 -2.50 4.09 -12.96
CA PHE A 160 -2.93 5.36 -13.56
C PHE A 160 -4.46 5.41 -13.71
N THR A 161 -5.08 4.33 -14.20
CA THR A 161 -6.55 4.23 -14.28
C THR A 161 -7.19 4.30 -12.89
N LYS A 162 -6.62 3.62 -11.89
CA LYS A 162 -7.11 3.66 -10.51
C LYS A 162 -7.13 5.09 -9.96
N VAL A 163 -6.02 5.82 -10.07
CA VAL A 163 -5.93 7.22 -9.61
C VAL A 163 -6.90 8.12 -10.37
N GLU A 164 -7.07 7.91 -11.68
CA GLU A 164 -8.05 8.65 -12.48
C GLU A 164 -9.48 8.45 -11.97
N ASP A 165 -9.89 7.20 -11.74
CA ASP A 165 -11.22 6.87 -11.20
C ASP A 165 -11.44 7.49 -9.80
N GLU A 166 -10.41 7.51 -8.96
CA GLU A 166 -10.45 8.12 -7.64
C GLU A 166 -10.57 9.65 -7.70
N ILE A 167 -9.83 10.31 -8.59
CA ILE A 167 -9.93 11.77 -8.82
C ILE A 167 -11.32 12.14 -9.37
N ILE A 168 -11.88 11.34 -10.27
CA ILE A 168 -13.23 11.56 -10.80
C ILE A 168 -14.27 11.47 -9.67
N ALA A 169 -14.11 10.52 -8.74
CA ALA A 169 -14.99 10.38 -7.59
C ALA A 169 -14.78 11.48 -6.53
N HIS A 170 -13.58 12.04 -6.45
CA HIS A 170 -13.16 13.04 -5.49
C HIS A 170 -12.56 14.29 -6.19
N PRO A 171 -13.38 15.08 -6.91
CA PRO A 171 -12.91 16.24 -7.66
C PRO A 171 -12.31 17.34 -6.77
N GLU A 172 -12.53 17.29 -5.45
CA GLU A 172 -11.86 18.13 -4.45
C GLU A 172 -10.36 17.85 -4.30
N ALA A 173 -9.85 16.73 -4.83
CA ALA A 173 -8.43 16.41 -4.81
C ALA A 173 -7.61 17.50 -5.51
N VAL A 174 -6.55 17.96 -4.84
CA VAL A 174 -5.63 18.99 -5.33
C VAL A 174 -4.23 18.46 -5.59
N LEU A 175 -3.91 17.29 -5.04
CA LEU A 175 -2.62 16.61 -5.18
C LEU A 175 -2.85 15.13 -5.51
N ALA A 176 -2.21 14.65 -6.57
CA ALA A 176 -2.16 13.23 -6.90
C ALA A 176 -0.71 12.78 -6.99
N ILE A 177 -0.39 11.63 -6.41
CA ILE A 177 0.97 11.08 -6.37
C ILE A 177 0.94 9.64 -6.89
N ILE A 178 1.76 9.32 -7.88
CA ILE A 178 1.99 7.95 -8.34
C ILE A 178 3.47 7.63 -8.17
N VAL A 179 3.77 6.51 -7.51
CA VAL A 179 5.12 5.97 -7.34
C VAL A 179 5.24 4.65 -8.08
N ILE A 180 6.09 4.57 -9.10
CA ILE A 180 6.35 3.33 -9.84
C ILE A 180 7.69 2.74 -9.43
N ILE A 181 7.66 1.54 -8.86
CA ILE A 181 8.85 0.80 -8.44
C ILE A 181 9.29 -0.11 -9.58
N HIS A 182 10.55 0.01 -9.97
CA HIS A 182 11.19 -0.92 -10.90
C HIS A 182 12.16 -1.80 -10.11
N GLU A 183 11.78 -3.06 -9.92
CA GLU A 183 12.72 -4.06 -9.44
C GLU A 183 13.68 -4.43 -10.58
N ALA A 184 14.97 -4.58 -10.27
CA ALA A 184 15.95 -5.12 -11.21
C ALA A 184 15.71 -6.61 -11.43
N ILE A 185 15.24 -7.31 -10.39
CA ILE A 185 14.83 -8.70 -10.40
C ILE A 185 13.62 -8.81 -9.46
N ASN A 186 12.49 -9.30 -9.98
CA ASN A 186 11.30 -9.53 -9.15
C ASN A 186 11.64 -10.47 -8.00
N TYR A 187 11.25 -10.09 -6.78
CA TYR A 187 11.54 -10.92 -5.62
C TYR A 187 11.00 -12.34 -5.79
N GLN A 188 11.83 -13.31 -5.45
CA GLN A 188 11.46 -14.71 -5.31
C GLN A 188 12.01 -15.19 -3.98
N GLY A 189 11.25 -16.00 -3.24
CA GLY A 189 11.76 -16.58 -1.99
C GLY A 189 13.02 -17.43 -2.22
N PRO A 190 13.89 -17.58 -1.21
CA PRO A 190 14.99 -18.52 -1.28
C PRO A 190 14.46 -19.94 -1.46
N LYS A 191 15.16 -20.77 -2.24
CA LYS A 191 14.80 -22.19 -2.42
C LYS A 191 14.98 -22.94 -1.10
N ASP A 192 14.10 -23.90 -0.80
CA ASP A 192 14.02 -24.66 0.48
C ASP A 192 15.31 -25.36 0.95
N ILE A 193 16.33 -25.46 0.08
CA ILE A 193 17.61 -26.12 0.36
C ILE A 193 18.82 -25.22 0.02
N SER A 194 18.58 -23.93 -0.24
CA SER A 194 19.68 -22.99 -0.49
C SER A 194 20.45 -22.67 0.79
N THR A 195 21.68 -22.21 0.63
CA THR A 195 22.50 -21.71 1.75
C THR A 195 21.74 -20.64 2.53
N THR A 196 21.05 -19.74 1.82
CA THR A 196 20.18 -18.73 2.40
C THR A 196 19.06 -19.34 3.24
N SER A 197 18.28 -20.28 2.67
CA SER A 197 17.16 -20.90 3.41
C SER A 197 17.65 -21.56 4.70
N ILE A 198 18.74 -22.31 4.64
CA ILE A 198 19.35 -22.95 5.82
C ILE A 198 19.83 -21.91 6.84
N SER A 199 20.45 -20.81 6.37
CA SER A 199 20.98 -19.75 7.24
C SER A 199 19.91 -18.91 7.91
N LEU A 200 18.68 -18.89 7.38
CA LEU A 200 17.53 -18.18 7.94
C LEU A 200 16.82 -18.95 9.07
N HIS A 201 17.25 -20.18 9.35
CA HIS A 201 16.75 -21.00 10.45
C HIS A 201 17.89 -21.31 11.43
N ASN A 202 17.55 -21.66 12.68
CA ASN A 202 18.52 -22.03 13.72
C ASN A 202 19.12 -23.45 13.49
N GLY A 203 19.59 -23.72 12.27
CA GLY A 203 20.15 -24.99 11.84
C GLY A 203 19.13 -25.94 11.22
N HIS A 204 19.62 -27.02 10.61
CA HIS A 204 18.81 -27.99 9.85
C HIS A 204 17.77 -28.74 10.70
N ASP A 205 17.98 -28.77 12.03
CA ASP A 205 17.16 -29.49 13.01
C ASP A 205 16.22 -28.59 13.84
N ASN A 206 16.35 -27.26 13.74
CA ASN A 206 15.44 -26.31 14.39
C ASN A 206 14.84 -25.34 13.34
N PRO A 207 13.58 -25.56 12.91
CA PRO A 207 12.94 -24.74 11.89
C PRO A 207 12.54 -23.33 12.39
N GLU A 208 12.86 -22.98 13.63
CA GLU A 208 12.58 -21.65 14.15
C GLU A 208 13.26 -20.56 13.30
N PRO A 209 12.50 -19.51 12.90
CA PRO A 209 13.06 -18.36 12.21
C PRO A 209 14.20 -17.74 13.02
N LEU A 210 15.24 -17.31 12.31
CA LEU A 210 16.36 -16.63 12.90
C LEU A 210 15.90 -15.32 13.60
N PRO A 211 16.36 -15.02 14.82
CA PRO A 211 16.03 -13.75 15.48
C PRO A 211 16.44 -12.54 14.64
N LEU A 212 15.67 -11.44 14.69
CA LEU A 212 15.89 -10.24 13.86
C LEU A 212 17.34 -9.73 13.90
N ALA A 213 17.97 -9.67 15.07
CA ALA A 213 19.35 -9.21 15.19
C ALA A 213 20.34 -10.09 14.40
N ASN A 214 20.14 -11.41 14.42
CA ASN A 214 20.96 -12.35 13.69
C ASN A 214 20.68 -12.29 12.19
N PHE A 215 19.41 -12.11 11.80
CA PHE A 215 19.02 -11.88 10.41
C PHE A 215 19.72 -10.64 9.83
N LEU A 216 19.69 -9.52 10.56
CA LEU A 216 20.34 -8.27 10.12
C LEU A 216 21.85 -8.43 9.96
N ASN A 217 22.49 -9.30 10.73
CA ASN A 217 23.91 -9.61 10.57
C ASN A 217 24.23 -10.41 9.30
N LEU A 218 23.26 -11.14 8.74
CA LEU A 218 23.42 -11.85 7.47
C LEU A 218 23.21 -10.96 6.25
N CYS A 219 22.49 -9.84 6.42
CA CYS A 219 22.23 -8.89 5.35
C CYS A 219 23.53 -8.16 4.96
N SER A 220 23.86 -8.18 3.68
CA SER A 220 24.79 -7.20 3.14
C SER A 220 24.13 -5.83 3.25
N MET A 221 24.71 -4.92 4.02
CA MET A 221 24.26 -3.53 4.01
C MET A 221 24.55 -2.95 2.62
N PRO A 222 23.52 -2.62 1.82
CA PRO A 222 23.74 -2.06 0.50
C PRO A 222 24.44 -0.72 0.67
N ARG A 223 25.48 -0.46 -0.15
CA ARG A 223 26.17 0.84 -0.12
C ARG A 223 25.43 1.93 -0.91
N GLY A 224 24.33 1.57 -1.57
CA GLY A 224 23.53 2.45 -2.40
C GLY A 224 22.29 1.76 -2.92
N PHE A 225 21.40 2.57 -3.50
CA PHE A 225 20.07 2.17 -3.98
C PHE A 225 20.09 1.09 -5.09
N ASN A 226 21.19 1.01 -5.86
CA ASN A 226 21.35 0.11 -7.00
C ASN A 226 21.99 -1.25 -6.66
N GLN A 227 22.36 -1.47 -5.39
CA GLN A 227 22.94 -2.72 -4.95
C GLN A 227 21.86 -3.61 -4.36
N PRO A 228 21.84 -4.91 -4.73
CA PRO A 228 20.92 -5.84 -4.10
C PRO A 228 21.24 -5.95 -2.60
N ILE A 229 20.18 -5.99 -1.79
CA ILE A 229 20.29 -6.48 -0.42
C ILE A 229 20.46 -7.98 -0.53
N ARG A 230 21.66 -8.49 -0.24
CA ARG A 230 21.95 -9.92 -0.28
C ARG A 230 21.92 -10.53 1.11
N ILE A 231 21.40 -11.73 1.20
CA ILE A 231 21.55 -12.60 2.36
C ILE A 231 22.27 -13.84 1.87
N THR A 232 23.51 -14.02 2.30
CA THR A 232 24.39 -15.10 1.80
C THR A 232 24.45 -15.13 0.26
N ASP A 233 23.85 -16.13 -0.40
CA ASP A 233 23.83 -16.36 -1.84
C ASP A 233 22.53 -15.89 -2.54
N HIS A 234 21.65 -15.17 -1.85
CA HIS A 234 20.34 -14.76 -2.38
C HIS A 234 20.13 -13.24 -2.36
N ASP A 235 19.64 -12.71 -3.48
CA ASP A 235 19.26 -11.31 -3.63
C ASP A 235 17.85 -11.13 -3.04
N TRP A 236 17.79 -10.54 -1.85
CA TRP A 236 16.56 -10.36 -1.07
C TRP A 236 15.70 -9.21 -1.58
N ALA A 237 16.32 -8.15 -2.11
CA ALA A 237 15.64 -7.05 -2.78
C ALA A 237 16.64 -6.35 -3.70
N HIS A 238 16.24 -6.02 -4.92
CA HIS A 238 17.09 -5.29 -5.86
C HIS A 238 16.25 -4.29 -6.64
N LEU A 239 16.39 -3.01 -6.30
CA LEU A 239 15.71 -1.93 -7.01
C LEU A 239 16.57 -1.44 -8.17
N ALA A 240 15.97 -1.33 -9.36
CA ALA A 240 16.57 -0.66 -10.51
C ALA A 240 16.32 0.85 -10.46
N SER A 241 15.09 1.24 -10.13
CA SER A 241 14.65 2.63 -10.06
C SER A 241 13.33 2.81 -9.34
N VAL A 242 13.06 4.05 -8.95
CA VAL A 242 11.72 4.48 -8.55
C VAL A 242 11.38 5.76 -9.32
N GLU A 243 10.26 5.74 -10.02
CA GLU A 243 9.69 6.91 -10.70
C GLU A 243 8.61 7.54 -9.82
N TYR A 244 8.61 8.86 -9.73
CA TYR A 244 7.63 9.64 -8.99
C TYR A 244 6.92 10.57 -9.96
N PHE A 245 5.59 10.52 -9.96
CA PHE A 245 4.75 11.46 -10.67
C PHE A 245 3.88 12.20 -9.67
N VAL A 246 3.91 13.52 -9.73
CA VAL A 246 3.16 14.38 -8.81
C VAL A 246 2.39 15.39 -9.65
N TRP A 247 1.08 15.42 -9.50
CA TRP A 247 0.20 16.40 -10.15
C TRP A 247 -0.44 17.31 -9.13
N VAL A 248 -0.54 18.59 -9.49
CA VAL A 248 -1.25 19.61 -8.72
C VAL A 248 -2.39 20.17 -9.56
N LYS A 249 -3.57 20.29 -8.96
CA LYS A 249 -4.73 20.91 -9.60
C LYS A 249 -4.49 22.41 -9.81
N GLY A 250 -4.63 22.88 -11.05
CA GLY A 250 -4.61 24.32 -11.33
C GLY A 250 -5.89 25.02 -10.86
N ASP A 251 -5.79 26.29 -10.48
CA ASP A 251 -6.90 27.08 -9.91
C ASP A 251 -8.18 27.11 -10.77
N ASN A 252 -8.02 27.03 -12.10
CA ASN A 252 -9.12 27.08 -13.06
C ASN A 252 -9.56 25.69 -13.55
N GLN A 253 -8.99 24.61 -13.01
CA GLN A 253 -9.31 23.24 -13.43
C GLN A 253 -10.40 22.65 -12.54
N ALA A 254 -11.36 21.93 -13.14
CA ALA A 254 -12.40 21.25 -12.38
C ALA A 254 -11.84 20.05 -11.59
N GLN A 255 -10.82 19.39 -12.13
CA GLN A 255 -10.17 18.20 -11.57
C GLN A 255 -8.71 18.10 -12.05
N ILE A 256 -7.93 17.22 -11.41
CA ILE A 256 -6.59 16.85 -11.86
C ILE A 256 -6.68 16.03 -13.16
N ASP A 257 -5.73 16.24 -14.07
CA ASP A 257 -5.52 15.40 -15.25
C ASP A 257 -4.18 14.68 -15.13
N VAL A 258 -4.21 13.37 -14.87
CA VAL A 258 -3.02 12.52 -14.69
C VAL A 258 -2.24 12.28 -15.99
N HIS A 259 -2.77 12.73 -17.13
CA HIS A 259 -2.07 12.71 -18.41
C HIS A 259 -1.50 14.08 -18.78
N ASN A 260 -1.76 15.11 -17.99
CA ASN A 260 -1.15 16.41 -18.16
C ASN A 260 0.35 16.33 -17.87
N THR A 261 1.16 16.77 -18.83
CA THR A 261 2.62 16.78 -18.74
C THR A 261 3.20 18.20 -18.61
N ASN A 262 2.34 19.20 -18.41
CA ASN A 262 2.77 20.58 -18.21
C ASN A 262 3.59 20.72 -16.91
N PRO A 263 4.87 21.15 -16.97
CA PRO A 263 5.73 21.29 -15.80
C PRO A 263 5.22 22.22 -14.70
N GLN A 264 4.24 23.09 -15.01
CA GLN A 264 3.58 23.94 -14.02
C GLN A 264 2.66 23.15 -13.07
N PHE A 265 2.10 22.05 -13.55
CA PHE A 265 1.09 21.26 -12.85
C PHE A 265 1.51 19.80 -12.64
N MET A 266 2.65 19.39 -13.20
CA MET A 266 3.19 18.04 -13.09
C MET A 266 4.69 18.09 -12.83
N ALA A 267 5.14 17.35 -11.81
CA ALA A 267 6.54 17.04 -11.57
C ALA A 267 6.77 15.54 -11.78
N HIS A 268 7.82 15.21 -12.52
CA HIS A 268 8.26 13.83 -12.74
C HIS A 268 9.74 13.72 -12.36
N GLY A 269 10.07 12.76 -11.52
CA GLY A 269 11.43 12.48 -11.09
C GLY A 269 11.71 10.99 -11.10
N ILE A 270 12.93 10.62 -11.46
CA ILE A 270 13.37 9.23 -11.38
C ILE A 270 14.58 9.15 -10.46
N SER A 271 14.48 8.31 -9.44
CA SER A 271 15.60 7.99 -8.58
C SER A 271 16.40 6.84 -9.18
N HIS A 272 17.50 7.22 -9.84
CA HIS A 272 18.64 6.37 -10.13
C HIS A 272 19.88 7.12 -9.61
N ARG A 273 20.88 6.45 -9.00
CA ARG A 273 22.22 7.00 -8.62
C ARG A 273 22.34 7.74 -7.28
N ASP A 274 23.49 7.70 -6.59
CA ASP A 274 24.88 8.07 -7.01
C ASP A 274 24.97 9.51 -7.58
N HIS A 275 24.57 10.50 -6.78
CA HIS A 275 25.01 11.87 -6.99
C HIS A 275 25.91 12.31 -5.84
N HIS A 276 27.22 12.36 -6.14
CA HIS A 276 27.99 13.54 -5.77
C HIS A 276 27.18 14.76 -6.19
N CYS A 277 26.53 15.42 -5.22
CA CYS A 277 26.02 16.77 -5.41
C CYS A 277 27.20 17.72 -5.59
N GLY A 278 27.62 17.93 -6.84
CA GLY A 278 28.28 19.17 -7.22
C GLY A 278 27.19 20.22 -7.41
N PHE A 279 27.00 21.08 -6.41
CA PHE A 279 26.35 22.36 -6.61
C PHE A 279 27.29 23.23 -7.43
N GLU A 280 27.05 23.37 -8.73
CA GLU A 280 27.56 24.52 -9.48
C GLU A 280 26.49 25.62 -9.39
N SER A 281 26.75 26.54 -8.48
CA SER A 281 26.14 27.87 -8.46
C SER A 281 26.61 28.68 -9.66
N ASN A 282 25.67 29.22 -10.42
CA ASN A 282 25.82 30.50 -11.13
C ASN A 282 24.61 31.37 -10.81
#